data_AF-A0A367QAK3-F1
#
_entry.id   AF-A0A367QAK3-F1
#
_cell.length_a   1.000
_cell.length_b   1.000
_cell.length_c   1.000
_cell.angle_alpha   90.00
_cell.angle_beta   90.00
_cell.angle_gamma   90.00
#
_symmetry.space_group_name_H-M   'P 1'
#
loop_
_entity.id
_entity.type
_entity.pdbx_description
1 polymer ?
#
loop_
_entity_poly.entity_id
_entity_poly.type
_entity_poly.pdbx_seq_one_letter_code
_entity_poly.pdbx_strand_id
1 'polypeptide(L)'
;MKILFVDIDGTLTETISGHTFKQHPQDVKVMEGADRAVSYYHNQGWTVIGISNQAGVAAGHKSLSDAIAEMQYTLQLLPQLSCIYICPDFEGLTSFRIEANSSSEIKQFNTLEFGSFRKPGAGMIKLSANRYEVNINSWMIGDRPEDEQCAINAGINFCPADVWRDRFRPGMFEHHITPAQLKFLEGIEVGK
;
A
#
# COMPACT_ATOMS: atom_id res chain seq x y z
N MET A 1 9.92 -6.84 -13.77
CA MET A 1 9.21 -7.53 -12.66
C MET A 1 7.83 -6.89 -12.46
N LYS A 2 6.84 -7.58 -11.86
CA LYS A 2 5.52 -6.99 -11.56
C LYS A 2 5.42 -6.70 -10.05
N ILE A 3 5.13 -5.45 -9.70
CA ILE A 3 5.01 -5.02 -8.31
C ILE A 3 3.61 -4.46 -8.09
N LEU A 4 3.00 -4.86 -6.98
CA LEU A 4 1.73 -4.36 -6.53
C LEU A 4 1.97 -3.58 -5.23
N PHE A 5 1.90 -2.26 -5.31
CA PHE A 5 1.88 -1.38 -4.15
C PHE A 5 0.46 -1.30 -3.64
N VAL A 6 0.31 -1.39 -2.32
CA VAL A 6 -1.00 -1.43 -1.67
C VAL A 6 -0.97 -0.50 -0.46
N ASP A 7 -1.94 0.39 -0.35
CA ASP A 7 -2.16 1.11 0.91
C ASP A 7 -2.54 0.14 2.05
N ILE A 8 -2.35 0.56 3.30
CA ILE A 8 -2.64 -0.27 4.48
C ILE A 8 -4.00 0.06 5.11
N ASP A 9 -4.26 1.33 5.39
CA ASP A 9 -5.34 1.79 6.28
C ASP A 9 -6.56 2.23 5.46
N GLY A 10 -7.60 1.39 5.39
CA GLY A 10 -8.74 1.56 4.48
C GLY A 10 -8.62 0.73 3.19
N THR A 11 -7.43 0.18 2.95
CA THR A 11 -7.13 -0.68 1.79
C THR A 11 -6.94 -2.15 2.17
N LEU A 12 -6.02 -2.48 3.06
CA LEU A 12 -5.83 -3.87 3.53
C LEU A 12 -6.47 -4.11 4.90
N THR A 13 -6.48 -3.09 5.73
CA THR A 13 -6.86 -3.18 7.14
C THR A 13 -7.83 -2.09 7.52
N GLU A 14 -8.70 -2.41 8.47
CA GLU A 14 -9.54 -1.50 9.23
C GLU A 14 -9.27 -1.68 10.73
N THR A 15 -9.81 -0.81 11.56
CA THR A 15 -9.70 -0.94 13.02
C THR A 15 -10.70 -1.97 13.54
N ILE A 16 -10.31 -2.74 14.55
CA ILE A 16 -11.24 -3.58 15.32
C ILE A 16 -12.14 -2.68 16.18
N SER A 17 -11.56 -1.61 16.73
CA SER A 17 -12.22 -0.68 17.64
C SER A 17 -13.29 0.19 16.98
N GLY A 18 -13.28 0.32 15.64
CA GLY A 18 -14.16 1.21 14.90
C GLY A 18 -13.73 2.69 14.94
N HIS A 19 -12.63 3.02 15.62
CA HIS A 19 -12.04 4.36 15.55
C HIS A 19 -11.38 4.60 14.20
N THR A 20 -11.26 5.87 13.80
CA THR A 20 -10.57 6.26 12.56
C THR A 20 -9.11 5.82 12.53
N PHE A 21 -8.45 5.77 13.69
CA PHE A 21 -7.05 5.36 13.83
C PHE A 21 -6.93 4.18 14.78
N LYS A 22 -5.98 3.28 14.49
CA LYS A 22 -5.62 2.17 15.38
C LYS A 22 -5.22 2.70 16.76
N GLN A 23 -5.86 2.18 17.81
CA GLN A 23 -5.63 2.62 19.19
C GLN A 23 -4.47 1.89 19.87
N HIS A 24 -4.09 0.71 19.38
CA HIS A 24 -2.93 -0.08 19.82
C HIS A 24 -2.45 -1.00 18.69
N PRO A 25 -1.25 -1.60 18.79
CA PRO A 25 -0.66 -2.38 17.69
C PRO A 25 -1.48 -3.53 17.10
N GLN A 26 -2.36 -4.11 17.91
CA GLN A 26 -3.24 -5.21 17.54
C GLN A 26 -4.66 -4.78 17.15
N ASP A 27 -4.95 -3.47 17.11
CA ASP A 27 -6.22 -2.91 16.64
C ASP A 27 -6.30 -2.96 15.11
N VAL A 28 -6.13 -4.16 14.56
CA VAL A 28 -5.98 -4.42 13.12
C VAL A 28 -6.90 -5.56 12.74
N LYS A 29 -7.82 -5.26 11.84
CA LYS A 29 -8.70 -6.24 11.20
C LYS A 29 -8.42 -6.23 9.71
N VAL A 30 -8.10 -7.40 9.15
CA VAL A 30 -7.99 -7.53 7.68
C VAL A 30 -9.35 -7.31 7.07
N MET A 31 -9.43 -6.40 6.10
CA MET A 31 -10.68 -6.11 5.40
C MET A 31 -11.11 -7.31 4.56
N GLU A 32 -12.40 -7.53 4.44
CA GLU A 32 -12.94 -8.67 3.71
C GLU A 32 -12.40 -8.74 2.27
N GLY A 33 -11.85 -9.89 1.88
CA GLY A 33 -11.29 -10.12 0.54
C GLY A 33 -9.84 -9.67 0.36
N ALA A 34 -9.28 -8.86 1.26
CA ALA A 34 -7.91 -8.37 1.15
C ALA A 34 -6.86 -9.50 1.24
N ASP A 35 -7.07 -10.46 2.14
CA ASP A 35 -6.24 -11.67 2.29
C ASP A 35 -6.19 -12.51 0.99
N ARG A 36 -7.36 -12.74 0.39
CA ARG A 36 -7.51 -13.47 -0.88
C ARG A 36 -6.89 -12.69 -2.04
N ALA A 37 -7.07 -11.37 -2.07
CA ALA A 37 -6.51 -10.50 -3.09
C ALA A 37 -4.98 -10.51 -3.05
N VAL A 38 -4.37 -10.27 -1.88
CA VAL A 38 -2.91 -10.33 -1.71
C VAL A 38 -2.37 -11.71 -2.10
N SER A 39 -3.01 -12.79 -1.62
CA SER A 39 -2.62 -14.17 -1.94
C SER A 39 -2.68 -14.47 -3.43
N TYR A 40 -3.72 -14.00 -4.12
CA TYR A 40 -3.87 -14.17 -5.56
C TYR A 40 -2.70 -13.54 -6.32
N TYR A 41 -2.40 -12.26 -6.09
CA TYR A 41 -1.33 -11.57 -6.81
C TYR A 41 0.07 -12.14 -6.48
N HIS A 42 0.32 -12.46 -5.21
CA HIS A 42 1.54 -13.16 -4.81
C HIS A 42 1.74 -14.47 -5.59
N ASN A 43 0.70 -15.32 -5.66
CA ASN A 43 0.76 -16.61 -6.36
C ASN A 43 0.89 -16.47 -7.89
N GLN A 44 0.54 -15.31 -8.45
CA GLN A 44 0.79 -14.95 -9.86
C GLN A 44 2.19 -14.36 -10.10
N GLY A 45 3.07 -14.40 -9.10
CA GLY A 45 4.45 -13.92 -9.20
C GLY A 45 4.62 -12.42 -9.05
N TRP A 46 3.63 -11.71 -8.48
CA TRP A 46 3.79 -10.31 -8.12
C TRP A 46 4.49 -10.17 -6.78
N THR A 47 5.37 -9.18 -6.68
CA THR A 47 5.86 -8.71 -5.37
C THR A 47 4.84 -7.73 -4.81
N VAL A 48 4.22 -8.06 -3.67
CA VAL A 48 3.23 -7.19 -3.02
C VAL A 48 3.90 -6.41 -1.89
N ILE A 49 3.81 -5.07 -1.94
CA ILE A 49 4.50 -4.16 -1.02
C ILE A 49 3.48 -3.17 -0.43
N GLY A 50 3.42 -3.08 0.89
CA GLY A 50 2.60 -2.07 1.56
C GLY A 50 3.25 -0.68 1.54
N ILE A 51 2.47 0.38 1.36
CA ILE A 51 2.91 1.77 1.55
C ILE A 51 1.89 2.57 2.37
N SER A 52 2.29 3.23 3.45
CA SER A 52 1.34 3.93 4.33
C SER A 52 1.86 5.27 4.87
N ASN A 53 0.96 6.26 4.89
CA ASN A 53 1.16 7.53 5.58
C ASN A 53 0.79 7.37 7.07
N GLN A 54 1.75 7.52 7.98
CA GLN A 54 1.57 7.35 9.43
C GLN A 54 1.58 8.70 10.18
N ALA A 55 0.71 9.61 9.78
CA ALA A 55 0.60 10.98 10.34
C ALA A 55 0.36 11.02 11.86
N GLY A 56 -0.23 9.97 12.44
CA GLY A 56 -0.44 9.87 13.88
C GLY A 56 0.85 9.94 14.69
N VAL A 57 1.99 9.57 14.08
CA VAL A 57 3.31 9.68 14.72
C VAL A 57 3.73 11.14 14.85
N ALA A 58 3.79 11.90 13.75
CA ALA A 58 4.14 13.32 13.80
C ALA A 58 3.12 14.19 14.55
N ALA A 59 1.85 13.80 14.57
CA ALA A 59 0.81 14.46 15.36
C ALA A 59 0.91 14.17 16.88
N GLY A 60 1.78 13.25 17.31
CA GLY A 60 1.91 12.85 18.72
C GLY A 60 0.76 11.97 19.23
N HIS A 61 -0.06 11.41 18.35
CA HIS A 61 -1.18 10.53 18.71
C HIS A 61 -0.74 9.08 18.96
N LYS A 62 0.40 8.66 18.40
CA LYS A 62 1.02 7.36 18.68
C LYS A 62 2.53 7.42 18.57
N SER A 63 3.22 6.48 19.20
CA SER A 63 4.67 6.38 19.08
C SER A 63 5.06 5.76 17.73
N LEU A 64 6.28 6.05 17.27
CA LEU A 64 6.85 5.38 16.10
C LEU A 64 6.97 3.86 16.33
N SER A 65 7.31 3.43 17.55
CA SER A 65 7.37 2.01 17.91
C SER A 65 6.00 1.32 17.78
N ASP A 66 4.92 1.99 18.17
CA ASP A 66 3.57 1.44 18.01
C ASP A 66 3.22 1.33 16.52
N ALA A 67 3.50 2.37 15.73
CA ALA A 67 3.28 2.32 14.27
C ALA A 67 4.09 1.19 13.61
N ILE A 68 5.33 0.95 14.05
CA ILE A 68 6.13 -0.19 13.56
C ILE A 68 5.49 -1.53 13.96
N ALA A 69 5.08 -1.66 15.22
CA ALA A 69 4.43 -2.87 15.72
C ALA A 69 3.10 -3.16 15.02
N GLU A 70 2.31 -2.13 14.68
CA GLU A 70 1.09 -2.23 13.87
C GLU A 70 1.36 -2.86 12.51
N MET A 71 2.42 -2.39 11.83
CA MET A 71 2.79 -2.91 10.51
C MET A 71 3.37 -4.33 10.61
N GLN A 72 4.15 -4.63 11.65
CA GLN A 72 4.64 -5.99 11.90
C GLN A 72 3.49 -6.96 12.17
N TYR A 73 2.48 -6.56 12.94
CA TYR A 73 1.29 -7.35 13.15
C TYR A 73 0.50 -7.53 11.85
N THR A 74 0.42 -6.49 11.02
CA THR A 74 -0.20 -6.58 9.68
C THR A 74 0.53 -7.60 8.79
N LEU A 75 1.87 -7.64 8.81
CA LEU A 75 2.67 -8.64 8.10
C LEU A 75 2.47 -10.07 8.64
N GLN A 76 2.18 -10.23 9.94
CA GLN A 76 1.81 -11.54 10.51
C GLN A 76 0.45 -12.02 10.00
N LEU A 77 -0.52 -11.11 9.86
CA LEU A 77 -1.85 -11.42 9.34
C LEU A 77 -1.84 -11.66 7.82
N LEU A 78 -0.93 -11.00 7.09
CA LEU A 78 -0.78 -11.05 5.63
C LEU A 78 0.66 -11.43 5.24
N PRO A 79 1.10 -12.67 5.49
CA PRO A 79 2.50 -13.09 5.30
C PRO A 79 2.97 -13.09 3.84
N GLN A 80 2.07 -12.94 2.87
CA GLN A 80 2.38 -12.80 1.46
C GLN A 80 2.85 -11.38 1.07
N LEU A 81 2.71 -10.40 1.96
CA LEU A 81 3.33 -9.09 1.81
C LEU A 81 4.85 -9.21 2.00
N SER A 82 5.61 -8.65 1.06
CA SER A 82 7.08 -8.71 1.11
C SER A 82 7.67 -7.77 2.16
N CYS A 83 7.09 -6.59 2.31
CA CYS A 83 7.42 -5.59 3.35
C CYS A 83 6.38 -4.47 3.32
N ILE A 84 6.45 -3.57 4.31
CA ILE A 84 5.67 -2.33 4.35
C ILE A 84 6.62 -1.15 4.48
N TYR A 85 6.46 -0.14 3.63
CA TYR A 85 7.07 1.17 3.82
C TYR A 85 6.08 2.09 4.53
N ILE A 86 6.54 2.82 5.54
CA ILE A 86 5.76 3.89 6.15
C ILE A 86 6.47 5.22 6.06
N CYS A 87 5.71 6.30 6.04
CA CYS A 87 6.20 7.67 6.24
C CYS A 87 5.55 8.27 7.50
N PRO A 88 6.31 8.50 8.59
CA PRO A 88 5.74 8.97 9.85
C PRO A 88 5.61 10.49 9.96
N ASP A 89 6.33 11.24 9.12
CA ASP A 89 6.41 12.71 9.19
C ASP A 89 5.52 13.43 8.17
N PHE A 90 5.29 14.73 8.39
CA PHE A 90 4.45 15.55 7.51
C PHE A 90 5.24 16.06 6.30
N GLU A 91 6.53 16.25 6.47
CA GLU A 91 7.49 16.75 5.49
C GLU A 91 7.79 15.69 4.42
N GLY A 92 7.63 14.41 4.77
CA GLY A 92 7.91 13.26 3.94
C GLY A 92 9.39 13.02 3.70
N LEU A 93 10.23 13.29 4.70
CA LEU A 93 11.70 13.18 4.64
C LEU A 93 12.21 11.84 5.17
N THR A 94 11.41 11.14 5.99
CA THR A 94 11.78 9.85 6.57
C THR A 94 10.82 8.77 6.12
N SER A 95 11.36 7.59 5.82
CA SER A 95 10.58 6.37 5.64
C SER A 95 11.19 5.23 6.45
N PHE A 96 10.37 4.27 6.83
CA PHE A 96 10.82 3.03 7.46
C PHE A 96 10.40 1.86 6.59
N ARG A 97 11.34 0.96 6.29
CA ARG A 97 11.03 -0.35 5.72
C ARG A 97 10.82 -1.33 6.86
N ILE A 98 9.65 -1.94 6.91
CA ILE A 98 9.22 -2.85 7.96
C ILE A 98 9.09 -4.24 7.38
N GLU A 99 9.73 -5.19 8.04
CA GLU A 99 9.66 -6.62 7.80
C GLU A 99 9.14 -7.30 9.08
N ALA A 100 8.73 -8.57 8.99
CA ALA A 100 8.01 -9.25 10.07
C ALA A 100 8.72 -9.18 11.44
N ASN A 101 10.05 -9.16 11.44
CA ASN A 101 10.88 -9.17 12.66
C ASN A 101 11.93 -8.05 12.70
N SER A 102 11.89 -7.08 11.79
CA SER A 102 12.88 -6.01 11.72
C SER A 102 12.31 -4.74 11.11
N SER A 103 12.94 -3.61 11.39
CA SER A 103 12.63 -2.33 10.75
C SER A 103 13.93 -1.57 10.48
N SER A 104 14.01 -0.94 9.31
CA SER A 104 15.16 -0.13 8.91
C SER A 104 14.71 1.28 8.54
N GLU A 105 15.31 2.27 9.19
CA GLU A 105 15.09 3.68 8.87
C GLU A 105 15.78 4.03 7.54
N ILE A 106 15.09 4.82 6.73
CA ILE A 106 15.54 5.34 5.45
C ILE A 106 15.32 6.85 5.48
N LYS A 107 16.41 7.60 5.59
CA LYS A 107 16.39 9.06 5.53
C LYS A 107 16.70 9.54 4.12
N GLN A 108 15.93 10.50 3.64
CA GLN A 108 16.25 11.19 2.40
C GLN A 108 17.01 12.47 2.68
N PHE A 109 18.22 12.57 2.14
CA PHE A 109 19.02 13.79 2.18
C PHE A 109 18.86 14.64 0.92
N ASN A 110 18.25 14.10 -0.15
CA ASN A 110 18.02 14.81 -1.42
C ASN A 110 16.62 14.50 -2.00
N THR A 111 15.69 15.45 -1.86
CA THR A 111 14.30 15.35 -2.36
C THR A 111 14.18 15.32 -3.87
N LEU A 112 15.22 15.73 -4.62
CA LEU A 112 15.20 15.74 -6.09
C LEU A 112 15.22 14.34 -6.71
N GLU A 113 15.76 13.34 -5.99
CA GLU A 113 15.95 11.99 -6.53
C GLU A 113 14.68 11.13 -6.41
N PHE A 114 14.07 11.06 -5.22
CA PHE A 114 12.89 10.21 -4.98
C PHE A 114 11.58 10.99 -4.80
N GLY A 115 11.63 12.32 -4.66
CA GLY A 115 10.47 13.10 -4.19
C GLY A 115 10.15 12.80 -2.72
N SER A 116 9.01 13.30 -2.22
CA SER A 116 8.56 13.06 -0.84
C SER A 116 8.15 11.59 -0.61
N PHE A 117 8.49 11.02 0.55
CA PHE A 117 8.00 9.70 0.98
C PHE A 117 6.52 9.73 1.37
N ARG A 118 6.00 10.88 1.78
CA ARG A 118 4.60 11.02 2.16
C ARG A 118 3.74 11.10 0.92
N LYS A 119 2.74 10.21 0.78
CA LYS A 119 1.75 10.29 -0.31
C LYS A 119 1.04 11.67 -0.24
N PRO A 120 0.84 12.38 -1.36
CA PRO A 120 0.91 11.90 -2.74
C PRO A 120 2.32 11.86 -3.37
N GLY A 121 3.38 12.12 -2.61
CA GLY A 121 4.75 11.88 -3.04
C GLY A 121 5.02 10.40 -3.36
N ALA A 122 5.78 10.17 -4.43
CA ALA A 122 6.10 8.83 -4.94
C ALA A 122 7.35 8.19 -4.30
N GLY A 123 7.92 8.79 -3.26
CA GLY A 123 9.19 8.38 -2.69
C GLY A 123 9.20 6.92 -2.21
N MET A 124 8.15 6.48 -1.51
CA MET A 124 8.06 5.08 -1.04
C MET A 124 8.03 4.07 -2.19
N ILE A 125 7.36 4.41 -3.30
CA ILE A 125 7.34 3.59 -4.52
C ILE A 125 8.73 3.59 -5.16
N LYS A 126 9.35 4.75 -5.33
CA LYS A 126 10.67 4.88 -5.97
C LYS A 126 11.80 4.27 -5.15
N LEU A 127 11.70 4.19 -3.82
CA LEU A 127 12.66 3.44 -3.00
C LEU A 127 12.74 1.97 -3.41
N SER A 128 11.60 1.40 -3.77
CA SER A 128 11.56 0.02 -4.26
C SER A 128 12.20 -0.11 -5.64
N ALA A 129 12.29 0.98 -6.42
CA ALA A 129 12.91 1.01 -7.76
C ALA A 129 14.42 0.73 -7.74
N ASN A 130 15.11 1.08 -6.65
CA ASN A 130 16.54 0.78 -6.49
C ASN A 130 16.81 -0.71 -6.20
N ARG A 131 15.78 -1.46 -5.80
CA ARG A 131 15.87 -2.89 -5.49
C ARG A 131 15.15 -3.77 -6.50
N TYR A 132 14.24 -3.17 -7.28
CA TYR A 132 13.36 -3.83 -8.23
C TYR A 132 13.14 -2.91 -9.43
N GLU A 133 13.11 -3.41 -10.67
CA GLU A 133 12.77 -2.57 -11.83
C GLU A 133 11.28 -2.14 -11.80
N VAL A 134 10.97 -1.08 -11.04
CA VAL A 134 9.65 -0.44 -11.04
C VAL A 134 9.43 0.16 -12.42
N ASN A 135 8.35 -0.26 -13.07
CA ASN A 135 7.99 0.17 -14.41
C ASN A 135 6.47 0.33 -14.51
N ILE A 136 5.99 0.81 -15.66
CA ILE A 136 4.58 1.07 -15.95
C ILE A 136 3.64 -0.14 -15.74
N ASN A 137 4.17 -1.37 -15.70
CA ASN A 137 3.36 -2.56 -15.41
C ASN A 137 3.08 -2.76 -13.91
N SER A 138 3.61 -1.89 -13.05
CA SER A 138 3.30 -1.88 -11.61
C SER A 138 1.97 -1.18 -11.37
N TRP A 139 1.36 -1.48 -10.23
CA TRP A 139 0.06 -0.94 -9.83
C TRP A 139 0.12 -0.41 -8.40
N MET A 140 -0.60 0.68 -8.14
CA MET A 140 -0.96 1.15 -6.81
C MET A 140 -2.43 0.85 -6.55
N ILE A 141 -2.71 0.27 -5.39
CA ILE A 141 -4.06 0.06 -4.87
C ILE A 141 -4.25 0.95 -3.64
N GLY A 142 -5.32 1.74 -3.61
CA GLY A 142 -5.61 2.63 -2.50
C GLY A 142 -7.05 3.13 -2.47
N ASP A 143 -7.49 3.61 -1.31
CA ASP A 143 -8.84 4.14 -1.08
C ASP A 143 -8.91 5.67 -1.14
N ARG A 144 -7.76 6.37 -1.19
CA ARG A 144 -7.71 7.83 -1.09
C ARG A 144 -7.19 8.49 -2.36
N PRO A 145 -7.58 9.77 -2.62
CA PRO A 145 -7.02 10.55 -3.73
C PRO A 145 -5.49 10.68 -3.69
N GLU A 146 -4.89 10.67 -2.50
CA GLU A 146 -3.43 10.70 -2.36
C GLU A 146 -2.73 9.44 -2.88
N ASP A 147 -3.42 8.29 -2.89
CA ASP A 147 -2.89 7.04 -3.46
C ASP A 147 -2.89 7.09 -4.98
N GLU A 148 -3.99 7.57 -5.58
CA GLU A 148 -4.10 7.78 -7.01
C GLU A 148 -3.04 8.78 -7.49
N GLN A 149 -2.91 9.91 -6.80
CA GLN A 149 -1.91 10.91 -7.15
C GLN A 149 -0.48 10.39 -6.93
N CYS A 150 -0.24 9.54 -5.93
CA CYS A 150 1.04 8.85 -5.75
C CYS A 150 1.38 7.94 -6.93
N ALA A 151 0.39 7.18 -7.44
CA ALA A 151 0.55 6.33 -8.62
C ALA A 151 0.91 7.16 -9.87
N ILE A 152 0.20 8.27 -10.09
CA ILE A 152 0.47 9.22 -11.18
C ILE A 152 1.90 9.78 -11.06
N ASN A 153 2.30 10.22 -9.87
CA ASN A 153 3.63 10.78 -9.62
C ASN A 153 4.76 9.75 -9.76
N ALA A 154 4.45 8.45 -9.58
CA ALA A 154 5.36 7.35 -9.82
C ALA A 154 5.38 6.87 -11.28
N GLY A 155 4.43 7.30 -12.11
CA GLY A 155 4.26 6.82 -13.48
C GLY A 155 3.82 5.35 -13.55
N ILE A 156 2.98 4.91 -12.62
CA ILE A 156 2.41 3.55 -12.58
C ILE A 156 0.88 3.59 -12.62
N ASN A 157 0.23 2.44 -12.83
CA ASN A 157 -1.23 2.37 -12.90
C ASN A 157 -1.86 2.47 -11.50
N PHE A 158 -3.14 2.85 -11.45
CA PHE A 158 -3.94 2.91 -10.23
C PHE A 158 -5.21 2.08 -10.34
N CYS A 159 -5.58 1.38 -9.26
CA CYS A 159 -6.86 0.72 -9.12
C CYS A 159 -7.45 1.04 -7.72
N PRO A 160 -8.71 1.50 -7.64
CA PRO A 160 -9.37 1.74 -6.36
C PRO A 160 -9.44 0.46 -5.51
N ALA A 161 -9.28 0.63 -4.19
CA ALA A 161 -9.20 -0.50 -3.27
C ALA A 161 -10.48 -1.35 -3.20
N ASP A 162 -11.65 -0.72 -3.31
CA ASP A 162 -12.95 -1.40 -3.35
C ASP A 162 -13.11 -2.23 -4.63
N VAL A 163 -12.85 -1.64 -5.79
CA VAL A 163 -12.84 -2.33 -7.10
C VAL A 163 -11.93 -3.57 -7.03
N TRP A 164 -10.73 -3.42 -6.47
CA TRP A 164 -9.75 -4.50 -6.35
C TRP A 164 -10.19 -5.61 -5.39
N ARG A 165 -10.69 -5.25 -4.20
CA ARG A 165 -11.13 -6.24 -3.18
C ARG A 165 -12.43 -6.94 -3.55
N ASP A 166 -13.38 -6.23 -4.15
CA ASP A 166 -14.73 -6.74 -4.44
C ASP A 166 -14.69 -7.94 -5.40
N ARG A 167 -13.68 -8.02 -6.26
CA ARG A 167 -13.38 -9.21 -7.07
C ARG A 167 -13.23 -10.48 -6.24
N PHE A 168 -12.80 -10.35 -5.00
CA PHE A 168 -12.57 -11.44 -4.07
C PHE A 168 -13.62 -11.52 -2.98
N ARG A 169 -14.70 -10.73 -3.02
CA ARG A 169 -15.78 -10.78 -2.02
C ARG A 169 -17.00 -11.51 -2.57
N PRO A 170 -17.79 -12.19 -1.72
CA PRO A 170 -19.06 -12.75 -2.15
C PRO A 170 -20.03 -11.60 -2.49
N GLY A 171 -20.71 -11.70 -3.63
CA GLY A 171 -21.72 -10.71 -4.05
C GLY A 171 -21.54 -10.27 -5.49
N MET A 172 -22.43 -9.38 -5.92
CA MET A 172 -22.32 -8.65 -7.19
C MET A 172 -22.05 -7.19 -6.87
N PHE A 173 -20.97 -6.66 -7.43
CA PHE A 173 -20.54 -5.27 -7.25
C PHE A 173 -20.41 -4.63 -8.63
N GLU A 174 -21.03 -3.47 -8.80
CA GLU A 174 -20.96 -2.72 -10.04
C GLU A 174 -19.93 -1.61 -9.90
N HIS A 175 -18.92 -1.65 -10.78
CA HIS A 175 -17.81 -0.70 -10.79
C HIS A 175 -17.62 -0.13 -12.19
N HIS A 176 -17.36 1.16 -12.27
CA HIS A 176 -16.90 1.79 -13.50
C HIS A 176 -15.37 1.65 -13.57
N ILE A 177 -14.89 0.79 -14.45
CA ILE A 177 -13.46 0.49 -14.58
C ILE A 177 -12.92 0.87 -15.97
N THR A 178 -11.65 1.26 -16.00
CA THR A 178 -10.93 1.53 -17.25
C THR A 178 -10.54 0.24 -17.97
N PRO A 179 -10.24 0.27 -19.29
CA PRO A 179 -9.72 -0.90 -20.00
C PRO A 179 -8.43 -1.47 -19.38
N ALA A 180 -7.56 -0.60 -18.84
CA ALA A 180 -6.35 -1.02 -18.15
C ALA A 180 -6.68 -1.79 -16.85
N GLN A 181 -7.65 -1.31 -16.07
CA GLN A 181 -8.12 -1.98 -14.87
C GLN A 181 -8.79 -3.31 -15.20
N LEU A 182 -9.63 -3.37 -16.25
CA LEU A 182 -10.25 -4.63 -16.69
C LEU A 182 -9.19 -5.66 -17.11
N LYS A 183 -8.17 -5.25 -17.86
CA LYS A 183 -7.04 -6.13 -18.21
C LYS A 183 -6.28 -6.59 -16.97
N PHE A 184 -6.07 -5.70 -16.00
CA PHE A 184 -5.34 -6.02 -14.76
C PHE A 184 -6.12 -6.96 -13.83
N LEU A 185 -7.42 -6.76 -13.69
CA LEU A 185 -8.28 -7.53 -12.81
C LEU A 185 -8.65 -8.87 -13.44
N GLU A 186 -9.09 -8.86 -14.70
CA GLU A 186 -9.69 -10.04 -15.36
C GLU A 186 -8.84 -10.64 -16.47
N GLY A 187 -7.71 -10.02 -16.84
CA GLY A 187 -6.91 -10.47 -17.99
C GLY A 187 -7.60 -10.24 -19.34
N ILE A 188 -8.69 -9.47 -19.36
CA ILE A 188 -9.49 -9.19 -20.57
C ILE A 188 -8.96 -7.93 -21.26
N GLU A 189 -8.52 -8.08 -22.52
CA GLU A 189 -8.19 -6.95 -23.38
C GLU A 189 -9.41 -6.52 -24.18
N VAL A 190 -9.80 -5.24 -24.07
CA VAL A 190 -10.83 -4.65 -24.92
C VAL A 190 -10.15 -4.11 -26.17
N GLY A 191 -10.61 -4.57 -27.35
CA GLY A 191 -10.13 -4.06 -28.64
C GLY A 191 -10.36 -2.54 -28.76
N LYS A 192 -9.44 -1.87 -29.45
CA LYS A 192 -9.57 -0.45 -29.80
C LYS A 192 -10.69 -0.22 -30.80
#